data_AF-A0A2N2QUP7-F1
#
_entry.id   AF-A0A2N2QUP7-F1
#
_cell.length_a   1.000
_cell.length_b   1.000
_cell.length_c   1.000
_cell.angle_alpha   90.00
_cell.angle_beta   90.00
_cell.angle_gamma   90.00
#
_symmetry.space_group_name_H-M   'P 1'
#
loop_
_entity.id
_entity.type
_entity.pdbx_description
1 polymer ?
#
loop_
_entity_poly.entity_id
_entity_poly.type
_entity_poly.pdbx_seq_one_letter_code
_entity_poly.pdbx_strand_id
1 'polypeptide(L)'
;MSEKNLNLLIKLSFLITIGSFLIFTTELIQDATTIKYIKYVFMVGFGVTPLLLMLKAISRLFLSGFKGQSISFIESMFTLYYFLLTKEARKEWADYIDEQKRKSI
;
A
#
# COMPACT_ATOMS: atom_id res chain seq x y z
N MET A 1 -3.01 7.72 7.15
CA MET A 1 -4.03 6.72 6.78
C MET A 1 -3.96 5.56 7.77
N SER A 2 -5.09 4.98 8.19
CA SER A 2 -5.10 3.76 9.02
C SER A 2 -4.92 2.50 8.17
N GLU A 3 -4.41 1.42 8.74
CA GLU A 3 -4.33 0.11 8.07
C GLU A 3 -5.70 -0.39 7.61
N LYS A 4 -6.76 -0.13 8.39
CA LYS A 4 -8.13 -0.49 8.02
C LYS A 4 -8.54 0.19 6.72
N ASN A 5 -8.26 1.48 6.58
CA ASN A 5 -8.60 2.25 5.38
C ASN A 5 -7.74 1.81 4.19
N LEU A 6 -6.45 1.54 4.40
CA LEU A 6 -5.58 1.00 3.35
C LEU A 6 -6.09 -0.36 2.82
N ASN A 7 -6.46 -1.27 3.72
CA ASN A 7 -7.02 -2.56 3.33
C ASN A 7 -8.35 -2.42 2.58
N LEU A 8 -9.22 -1.50 3.00
CA LEU A 8 -10.47 -1.23 2.30
C LEU A 8 -10.19 -0.71 0.88
N LEU A 9 -9.28 0.26 0.73
CA LEU A 9 -8.89 0.82 -0.57
C LEU A 9 -8.29 -0.23 -1.50
N ILE A 10 -7.45 -1.13 -0.98
CA ILE A 10 -6.90 -2.25 -1.76
C ILE A 10 -8.03 -3.14 -2.26
N LYS A 11 -8.95 -3.55 -1.37
CA LYS A 11 -10.07 -4.43 -1.74
C LYS A 11 -10.96 -3.79 -2.81
N LEU A 12 -11.33 -2.52 -2.61
CA LEU A 12 -12.16 -1.80 -3.57
C LEU A 12 -11.45 -1.64 -4.92
N SER A 13 -10.19 -1.22 -4.92
CA SER A 13 -9.42 -1.06 -6.16
C SER A 13 -9.26 -2.38 -6.90
N PHE A 14 -9.03 -3.47 -6.17
CA PHE A 14 -8.93 -4.81 -6.74
C PHE A 14 -10.27 -5.27 -7.33
N LEU A 15 -11.39 -5.09 -6.62
CA LEU A 15 -12.73 -5.41 -7.13
C LEU A 15 -13.07 -4.59 -8.38
N ILE A 16 -12.77 -3.30 -8.39
CA ILE A 16 -12.98 -2.42 -9.56
C ILE A 16 -12.15 -2.92 -10.74
N THR A 17 -10.90 -3.30 -10.51
CA THR A 17 -9.99 -3.78 -11.56
C THR A 17 -10.50 -5.10 -12.15
N ILE A 18 -10.85 -6.08 -11.32
CA ILE A 18 -11.40 -7.36 -11.77
C ILE A 18 -12.74 -7.17 -12.47
N GLY A 19 -13.65 -6.39 -11.90
CA GLY A 19 -14.96 -6.14 -12.49
C GLY A 19 -14.84 -5.50 -13.87
N SER A 20 -13.98 -4.48 -14.00
CA SER A 20 -13.73 -3.81 -15.28
C SER A 20 -13.08 -4.75 -16.30
N PHE A 21 -12.16 -5.60 -15.86
CA PHE A 21 -11.54 -6.62 -16.70
C PHE A 21 -12.57 -7.64 -17.22
N LEU A 22 -13.42 -8.17 -16.34
CA LEU A 22 -14.45 -9.14 -16.73
C LEU A 22 -15.45 -8.55 -17.74
N ILE A 23 -15.89 -7.31 -17.53
CA ILE A 23 -16.80 -6.64 -18.47
C ILE A 23 -16.12 -6.44 -19.83
N PHE A 24 -14.84 -6.07 -19.84
CA PHE A 24 -14.07 -5.93 -21.06
C PHE A 24 -13.90 -7.26 -21.81
N THR A 25 -13.62 -8.36 -21.11
CA THR A 25 -13.35 -9.67 -21.75
C THR A 25 -14.59 -10.42 -22.21
N THR A 26 -15.75 -10.14 -21.61
CA THR A 26 -17.01 -10.85 -21.92
C THR A 26 -17.83 -10.19 -23.03
N GLU A 27 -17.40 -9.02 -23.54
CA GLU A 27 -18.13 -8.22 -24.53
C GLU A 27 -19.59 -7.93 -24.13
N LEU A 28 -19.86 -7.91 -22.81
CA LEU A 28 -21.20 -7.75 -22.23
C LEU A 28 -21.84 -6.40 -22.60
N ILE A 29 -21.02 -5.42 -22.97
CA ILE A 29 -21.42 -4.09 -23.41
C ILE A 29 -20.82 -3.86 -24.80
N GLN A 30 -21.66 -3.56 -25.78
CA GLN A 30 -21.25 -3.29 -27.17
C GLN A 30 -21.12 -1.78 -27.47
N ASP A 31 -21.56 -0.91 -26.56
CA ASP A 31 -21.42 0.54 -26.72
C ASP A 31 -19.95 0.98 -26.60
N ALA A 32 -19.40 1.50 -27.69
CA ALA A 32 -17.99 1.89 -27.80
C ALA A 32 -17.58 2.97 -26.79
N THR A 33 -18.50 3.88 -26.46
CA THR A 33 -18.25 4.98 -25.52
C THR A 33 -18.11 4.43 -24.10
N THR A 34 -19.02 3.54 -23.70
CA THR A 34 -19.01 2.87 -22.39
C THR A 34 -17.78 1.98 -22.22
N ILE A 35 -17.39 1.22 -23.25
CA ILE A 35 -16.16 0.42 -23.24
C ILE A 35 -14.93 1.32 -23.00
N LYS A 36 -14.86 2.50 -23.63
CA LYS A 36 -13.74 3.43 -23.45
C LYS A 36 -13.62 3.89 -21.99
N TYR A 37 -14.73 4.22 -21.33
CA TYR A 37 -14.72 4.58 -19.90
C TYR A 37 -14.29 3.42 -19.00
N ILE A 38 -14.78 2.20 -19.27
CA ILE A 38 -14.40 1.00 -18.52
C ILE A 38 -12.90 0.72 -18.65
N LYS A 39 -12.32 0.91 -19.85
CA LYS A 39 -10.87 0.80 -20.06
C LYS A 39 -10.08 1.80 -19.22
N TYR A 40 -10.54 3.05 -19.11
CA TYR A 40 -9.88 4.03 -18.23
C TYR A 40 -9.98 3.62 -16.76
N VAL A 41 -11.15 3.18 -16.30
CA VAL A 41 -11.34 2.70 -14.92
C VAL A 41 -10.42 1.50 -14.64
N PHE A 42 -10.32 0.57 -15.59
CA PHE A 42 -9.40 -0.55 -15.51
C PHE A 42 -7.94 -0.09 -15.41
N MET A 43 -7.48 0.80 -16.30
CA MET A 43 -6.11 1.31 -16.27
C MET A 43 -5.78 2.02 -14.95
N VAL A 44 -6.70 2.83 -14.43
CA VAL A 44 -6.55 3.49 -13.13
C VAL A 44 -6.49 2.45 -12.01
N GLY A 45 -7.40 1.47 -12.00
CA GLY A 45 -7.40 0.40 -11.01
C GLY A 45 -6.13 -0.44 -11.04
N PHE A 46 -5.64 -0.78 -12.24
CA PHE A 46 -4.42 -1.52 -12.46
C PHE A 46 -3.16 -0.75 -12.02
N GLY A 47 -3.15 0.58 -12.12
CA GLY A 47 -2.06 1.41 -11.61
C GLY A 47 -2.13 1.63 -10.09
N VAL A 48 -3.31 1.92 -9.55
CA VAL A 48 -3.50 2.24 -8.13
C VAL A 48 -3.34 1.01 -7.24
N THR A 49 -3.80 -0.17 -7.69
CA THR A 49 -3.77 -1.38 -6.86
C THR A 49 -2.35 -1.82 -6.47
N PRO A 50 -1.36 -1.94 -7.39
CA PRO A 50 0.02 -2.21 -7.05
C PRO A 50 0.63 -1.17 -6.12
N LEU A 51 0.32 0.12 -6.31
CA LEU A 51 0.81 1.20 -5.43
C LEU A 51 0.30 1.03 -4.00
N LEU A 52 -1.00 0.72 -3.82
CA LEU A 52 -1.57 0.45 -2.51
C LEU A 52 -0.98 -0.80 -1.86
N LEU A 53 -0.72 -1.85 -2.64
CA LEU A 53 -0.03 -3.05 -2.17
C LEU A 53 1.41 -2.74 -1.73
N MET A 54 2.13 -1.90 -2.48
CA MET A 54 3.48 -1.45 -2.13
C MET A 54 3.48 -0.67 -0.81
N LEU A 55 2.53 0.26 -0.62
CA LEU A 55 2.37 1.00 0.64
C LEU A 55 2.14 0.04 1.83
N LYS A 56 1.34 -1.01 1.62
CA LYS A 56 1.09 -2.03 2.65
C LYS A 56 2.36 -2.85 2.94
N ALA A 57 3.11 -3.22 1.91
CA ALA A 57 4.36 -3.95 2.04
C ALA A 57 5.39 -3.13 2.83
N ILE A 58 5.59 -1.86 2.48
CA ILE A 58 6.49 -0.95 3.20
C ILE A 58 6.04 -0.80 4.66
N SER A 59 4.74 -0.62 4.90
CA SER A 59 4.22 -0.42 6.24
C SER A 59 4.43 -1.62 7.18
N ARG A 60 4.35 -2.86 6.68
CA ARG A 60 4.43 -4.07 7.53
C ARG A 60 5.73 -4.84 7.46
N LEU A 61 6.34 -4.95 6.28
CA LEU A 61 7.44 -5.87 6.05
C LEU A 61 8.80 -5.22 6.31
N PHE A 62 8.92 -3.93 6.04
CA PHE A 62 10.23 -3.26 6.08
C PHE A 62 10.80 -3.19 7.50
N LEU A 63 9.98 -2.89 8.53
CA LEU A 63 10.47 -2.90 9.91
C LEU A 63 11.07 -4.26 10.27
N SER A 64 10.34 -5.33 9.96
CA SER A 64 10.79 -6.70 10.23
C SER A 64 12.07 -7.05 9.47
N GLY A 65 12.21 -6.58 8.23
CA GLY A 65 13.43 -6.74 7.44
C GLY A 65 14.63 -5.93 7.94
N PHE A 66 14.40 -4.87 8.71
CA PHE A 66 15.46 -4.03 9.28
C PHE A 66 15.82 -4.38 10.73
N LYS A 67 15.08 -5.29 11.38
CA LYS A 67 15.42 -5.76 12.72
C LYS A 67 16.83 -6.37 12.72
N GLY A 68 17.68 -5.90 13.63
CA GLY A 68 19.09 -6.31 13.73
C GLY A 68 20.07 -5.39 13.00
N GLN A 69 19.59 -4.40 12.24
CA GLN A 69 20.43 -3.31 11.73
C GLN A 69 20.72 -2.27 12.82
N SER A 70 21.65 -1.35 12.53
CA SER A 70 21.96 -0.26 13.46
C SER A 70 20.76 0.68 13.65
N ILE A 71 20.62 1.26 14.85
CA ILE A 71 19.52 2.19 15.18
C ILE A 71 19.50 3.37 14.21
N SER A 72 20.67 3.95 13.91
CA SER A 72 20.80 5.06 12.97
C SER A 72 20.30 4.72 11.56
N PHE A 73 20.51 3.49 11.08
CA PHE A 73 19.96 3.03 9.81
C PHE A 73 18.42 2.97 9.86
N ILE A 74 17.87 2.40 10.93
CA ILE A 74 16.42 2.26 11.11
C ILE A 74 15.73 3.64 11.21
N GLU A 75 16.34 4.61 11.90
CA GLU A 75 15.86 5.99 11.95
C GLU A 75 15.90 6.69 10.59
N SER A 76 16.96 6.46 9.82
CA SER A 76 17.10 7.00 8.47
C SER A 76 16.00 6.45 7.55
N MET A 77 15.75 5.14 7.62
CA MET A 77 14.66 4.49 6.86
C MET A 77 13.29 4.96 7.35
N PHE A 78 13.10 5.13 8.66
CA PHE A 78 11.85 5.64 9.22
C PHE A 78 11.51 7.02 8.66
N THR A 79 12.51 7.90 8.59
CA THR A 79 12.38 9.26 8.06
C THR A 79 12.06 9.23 6.56
N LEU A 80 12.76 8.39 5.79
CA LEU A 80 12.58 8.26 4.34
C LEU A 80 11.18 7.72 3.97
N TYR A 81 10.68 6.75 4.73
CA TYR A 81 9.38 6.13 4.47
C TYR A 81 8.22 6.78 5.24
N TYR A 82 8.45 7.78 6.08
CA TYR A 82 7.46 8.33 7.03
C TYR A 82 6.11 8.66 6.38
N PHE A 83 6.12 9.28 5.20
CA PHE A 83 4.90 9.65 4.47
C PHE A 83 4.14 8.45 3.89
N LEU A 84 4.85 7.37 3.58
CA LEU A 84 4.32 6.13 3.02
C LEU A 84 3.79 5.18 4.11
N LEU A 85 4.21 5.35 5.36
CA LEU A 85 3.77 4.54 6.49
C LEU A 85 2.34 4.88 6.93
N THR A 86 1.57 3.83 7.24
CA THR A 86 0.29 3.96 7.96
C THR A 86 0.50 4.52 9.38
N LYS A 87 -0.57 5.00 10.01
CA LYS A 87 -0.48 5.53 11.39
C LYS A 87 0.01 4.46 12.36
N GLU A 88 -0.47 3.24 12.18
CA GLU A 88 -0.12 2.07 12.99
C GLU A 88 1.35 1.68 12.77
N ALA A 89 1.80 1.61 11.51
CA ALA A 89 3.20 1.32 11.21
C ALA A 89 4.13 2.41 11.75
N ARG A 90 3.75 3.69 11.67
CA ARG A 90 4.56 4.77 12.27
C ARG A 90 4.73 4.59 13.77
N LYS A 91 3.65 4.22 14.46
CA LYS A 91 3.70 3.94 15.89
C LYS A 91 4.60 2.74 16.18
N GLU A 92 4.43 1.63 15.45
CA GLU A 92 5.23 0.42 15.63
C GLU A 92 6.74 0.68 15.43
N TRP A 93 7.10 1.44 14.40
CA TRP A 93 8.49 1.82 14.16
C TRP A 93 9.05 2.73 15.25
N ALA A 94 8.28 3.72 15.70
CA ALA A 94 8.70 4.62 16.77
C ALA A 94 8.90 3.85 18.09
N ASP A 95 7.94 2.99 18.45
CA ASP A 95 8.01 2.15 19.65
C ASP A 95 9.26 1.25 19.61
N TYR A 96 9.58 0.65 18.45
CA TYR A 96 10.78 -0.15 18.26
C TYR A 96 12.08 0.64 18.39
N ILE A 97 12.17 1.83 17.77
CA ILE A 97 13.36 2.70 17.86
C ILE A 97 13.60 3.11 19.32
N ASP A 98 12.55 3.50 20.05
CA ASP A 98 12.63 3.90 21.45
C ASP A 98 13.00 2.74 22.37
N GLU A 99 12.55 1.52 22.07
CA GLU A 99 12.97 0.32 22.79
C GLU A 99 14.46 0.01 22.57
N GLN A 100 14.95 0.09 21.33
CA GLN A 100 16.36 -0.15 21.01
C GLN A 100 17.27 0.89 21.66
N LYS A 101 16.88 2.18 21.66
CA LYS A 101 17.63 3.24 22.35
C LYS A 101 17.75 2.99 23.84
N ARG A 102 16.66 2.56 24.49
CA ARG A 102 16.67 2.22 25.93
C ARG A 102 17.54 1.02 26.27
N LYS A 103 17.72 0.08 25.35
CA LYS A 103 18.59 -1.10 25.52
C LYS A 103 20.07 -0.81 25.23
N SER A 104 20.36 0.27 24.50
CA SER A 104 21.73 0.70 24.18
C SER A 104 22.35 1.66 25.20
N ILE A 105 21.59 2.05 26.23
CA ILE A 105 22.03 2.84 27.40
C ILE A 105 22.20 1.88 28.58
#